data_AF-A0A2D6XFW1-F1
#
_entry.id   AF-A0A2D6XFW1-F1
#
_cell.length_a   1.000
_cell.length_b   1.000
_cell.length_c   1.000
_cell.angle_alpha   90.00
_cell.angle_beta   90.00
_cell.angle_gamma   90.00
#
_symmetry.space_group_name_H-M   'P 1'
#
loop_
_entity.id
_entity.type
_entity.pdbx_description
1 polymer ?
#
loop_
_entity_poly.entity_id
_entity_poly.type
_entity_poly.pdbx_seq_one_letter_code
_entity_poly.pdbx_strand_id
1 'polypeptide(L)'
;MAAKKKTSSAKRKTVKKTPKKEVKAKKKMVQTHAMEEKESFQKTTLDQVWGDTGSSRYGTLEESAYLGRIKSMNRSDLHSHAVSVGILPVDNRELLTARLTREFKKHILSFQKPHEKKDKKSIVSEKIRSILAEGK
;
A
#
# COMPACT_ATOMS: atom_id res chain seq x y z
N MET A 1 9.41 -77.91 23.33
CA MET A 1 10.73 -77.28 23.61
C MET A 1 10.45 -75.84 24.05
N ALA A 2 10.31 -75.56 25.35
CA ALA A 2 11.36 -75.18 26.32
C ALA A 2 12.09 -73.86 25.93
N ALA A 3 12.23 -72.80 26.73
CA ALA A 3 11.98 -72.57 28.16
C ALA A 3 11.92 -71.06 28.53
N LYS A 4 10.93 -70.71 29.36
CA LYS A 4 10.91 -69.87 30.59
C LYS A 4 12.17 -69.09 31.06
N LYS A 5 12.00 -67.80 31.40
CA LYS A 5 12.30 -67.09 32.70
C LYS A 5 12.55 -65.58 32.44
N LYS A 6 11.70 -64.64 32.89
CA LYS A 6 11.54 -64.01 34.23
C LYS A 6 12.80 -63.32 34.78
N THR A 7 12.69 -62.00 34.97
CA THR A 7 13.14 -61.12 36.10
C THR A 7 13.15 -59.66 35.59
N SER A 8 12.99 -58.58 36.34
CA SER A 8 12.54 -58.28 37.70
C SER A 8 12.52 -56.75 37.86
N SER A 9 11.42 -56.21 38.39
CA SER A 9 11.31 -55.14 39.39
C SER A 9 12.25 -53.91 39.41
N ALA A 10 11.60 -52.73 39.45
CA ALA A 10 11.84 -51.62 40.38
C ALA A 10 13.18 -50.85 40.36
N LYS A 11 13.11 -49.58 39.92
CA LYS A 11 13.45 -48.43 40.80
C LYS A 11 12.90 -47.12 40.27
N ARG A 12 11.90 -46.58 40.97
CA ARG A 12 11.51 -45.16 40.91
C ARG A 12 12.73 -44.31 41.26
N LYS A 13 13.18 -43.44 40.35
CA LYS A 13 14.04 -42.30 40.69
C LYS A 13 13.18 -41.04 40.83
N THR A 14 13.14 -40.53 42.04
CA THR A 14 12.62 -39.22 42.42
C THR A 14 13.49 -38.11 41.83
N VAL A 15 12.90 -37.18 41.08
CA VAL A 15 13.45 -35.83 40.91
C VAL A 15 12.33 -34.82 41.14
N LYS A 16 12.50 -34.04 42.21
CA LYS A 16 11.61 -32.92 42.57
C LYS A 16 11.88 -31.72 41.64
N LYS A 17 10.78 -31.20 41.08
CA LYS A 17 10.44 -29.82 40.68
C LYS A 17 11.53 -28.88 40.13
N THR A 18 11.28 -28.37 38.92
CA THR A 18 11.29 -26.92 38.65
C THR A 18 10.01 -26.54 37.89
N PRO A 19 9.26 -25.49 38.29
CA PRO A 19 8.07 -25.06 37.56
C PRO A 19 8.51 -24.39 36.26
N LYS A 20 8.08 -24.93 35.12
CA LYS A 20 8.22 -24.26 33.82
C LYS A 20 7.39 -22.99 33.86
N LYS A 21 8.07 -21.84 33.82
CA LYS A 21 7.50 -20.51 33.70
C LYS A 21 6.70 -20.47 32.38
N GLU A 22 5.38 -20.46 32.49
CA GLU A 22 4.51 -20.28 31.32
C GLU A 22 4.81 -18.90 30.72
N VAL A 23 5.46 -18.92 29.56
CA VAL A 23 5.63 -17.73 28.73
C VAL A 23 4.24 -17.41 28.20
N LYS A 24 3.57 -16.44 28.81
CA LYS A 24 2.30 -15.89 28.32
C LYS A 24 2.50 -15.52 26.85
N ALA A 25 1.89 -16.32 25.97
CA ALA A 25 1.91 -16.07 24.53
C ALA A 25 1.38 -14.65 24.30
N LYS A 26 2.21 -13.79 23.69
CA LYS A 26 1.80 -12.45 23.27
C LYS A 26 0.58 -12.62 22.37
N LYS A 27 -0.59 -12.27 22.87
CA LYS A 27 -1.84 -12.24 22.10
C LYS A 27 -1.55 -11.41 20.85
N LYS A 28 -1.53 -12.05 19.66
CA LYS A 28 -1.44 -11.35 18.39
C LYS A 28 -2.71 -10.50 18.28
N MET A 29 -2.57 -9.23 18.63
CA MET A 29 -3.60 -8.22 18.48
C MET A 29 -3.77 -7.99 16.98
N VAL A 30 -4.67 -8.74 16.35
CA VAL A 30 -5.12 -8.45 15.00
C VAL A 30 -6.23 -7.40 15.15
N GLN A 31 -5.89 -6.14 14.93
CA GLN A 31 -6.88 -5.07 14.79
C GLN A 31 -7.65 -5.30 13.49
N THR A 32 -8.77 -6.03 13.56
CA THR A 32 -9.76 -6.13 12.48
C THR A 32 -10.90 -5.14 12.74
N HIS A 33 -10.59 -3.87 12.99
CA HIS A 33 -11.59 -2.83 12.85
C HIS A 33 -11.36 -2.18 11.50
N ALA A 34 -12.19 -2.64 10.56
CA ALA A 34 -12.43 -2.04 9.27
C ALA A 34 -12.63 -0.53 9.43
N MET A 35 -11.53 0.22 9.35
CA MET A 35 -11.64 1.57 8.83
C MET A 35 -11.98 1.34 7.36
N GLU A 36 -13.27 1.35 7.08
CA GLU A 36 -13.75 1.57 5.73
C GLU A 36 -13.14 2.90 5.35
N GLU A 37 -11.99 2.84 4.66
CA GLU A 37 -11.44 3.95 3.91
C GLU A 37 -12.53 4.26 2.90
N LYS A 38 -13.49 5.10 3.30
CA LYS A 38 -14.13 5.99 2.36
C LYS A 38 -12.95 6.80 1.84
N GLU A 39 -12.31 6.26 0.81
CA GLU A 39 -11.30 6.88 -0.03
C GLU A 39 -11.98 8.08 -0.68
N SER A 40 -12.26 9.06 0.16
CA SER A 40 -12.59 10.40 -0.22
C SER A 40 -11.25 10.93 -0.68
N PHE A 41 -10.92 10.69 -1.94
CA PHE A 41 -9.80 11.38 -2.54
C PHE A 41 -10.17 12.85 -2.62
N GLN A 42 -9.22 13.72 -2.29
CA GLN A 42 -9.42 15.15 -2.53
C GLN A 42 -9.54 15.38 -4.03
N LYS A 43 -10.56 16.13 -4.43
CA LYS A 43 -10.63 16.62 -5.79
C LYS A 43 -9.48 17.59 -6.01
N THR A 44 -8.56 17.24 -6.90
CA THR A 44 -7.32 18.00 -7.14
C THR A 44 -7.39 18.83 -8.40
N THR A 45 -8.12 18.36 -9.42
CA THR A 45 -8.24 19.02 -10.73
C THR A 45 -9.56 19.78 -10.83
N LEU A 46 -9.56 20.89 -11.57
CA LEU A 46 -10.77 21.66 -11.84
C LEU A 46 -11.84 20.78 -12.53
N ASP A 47 -11.40 19.95 -13.47
CA ASP A 47 -12.27 19.01 -14.17
C ASP A 47 -12.97 18.04 -13.20
N GLN A 48 -12.28 17.57 -12.15
CA GLN A 48 -12.89 16.71 -11.13
C GLN A 48 -13.90 17.47 -10.24
N VAL A 49 -13.70 18.77 -10.02
CA VAL A 49 -14.69 19.64 -9.36
C VAL A 49 -15.96 19.71 -10.21
N TRP A 50 -15.80 19.75 -11.54
CA TRP A 50 -16.91 19.76 -12.51
C TRP A 50 -17.51 18.38 -12.80
N GLY A 51 -17.03 17.32 -12.17
CA GLY A 51 -17.58 15.98 -12.29
C GLY A 51 -16.92 15.11 -13.37
N ASP A 52 -15.78 15.54 -13.93
CA ASP A 52 -14.95 14.64 -14.72
C ASP A 52 -14.39 13.52 -13.84
N THR A 53 -14.44 12.31 -14.37
CA THR A 53 -13.88 11.10 -13.75
C THR A 53 -12.42 10.88 -14.16
N GLY A 54 -11.87 11.74 -15.01
CA GLY A 54 -10.50 11.65 -15.52
C GLY A 54 -10.35 10.71 -16.71
N SER A 55 -11.47 10.18 -17.23
CA SER A 55 -11.52 9.27 -18.38
C SER A 55 -11.47 9.99 -19.73
N SER A 56 -11.68 11.31 -19.77
CA SER A 56 -11.76 12.08 -21.02
C SER A 56 -10.50 12.00 -21.90
N ARG A 57 -9.30 12.05 -21.30
CA ARG A 57 -8.04 12.12 -22.06
C ARG A 57 -7.56 10.77 -22.62
N TYR A 58 -7.73 9.70 -21.85
CA TYR A 58 -7.16 8.38 -22.17
C TYR A 58 -8.23 7.31 -22.44
N GLY A 59 -9.50 7.60 -22.18
CA GLY A 59 -10.63 6.67 -22.28
C GLY A 59 -10.69 5.63 -21.15
N THR A 60 -9.61 5.46 -20.39
CA THR A 60 -9.49 4.45 -19.32
C THR A 60 -8.74 5.03 -18.12
N LEU A 61 -9.02 4.50 -16.92
CA LEU A 61 -8.21 4.73 -15.71
C LEU A 61 -7.29 3.55 -15.37
N GLU A 62 -7.41 2.45 -16.12
CA GLU A 62 -6.67 1.22 -15.86
C GLU A 62 -5.46 1.11 -16.80
N GLU A 63 -4.29 0.81 -16.21
CA GLU A 63 -3.01 0.81 -16.91
C GLU A 63 -2.89 -0.31 -17.93
N SER A 64 -3.38 -1.51 -17.62
CA SER A 64 -3.26 -2.66 -18.51
C SER A 64 -4.07 -2.48 -19.80
N ALA A 65 -5.27 -1.91 -19.70
CA ALA A 65 -6.14 -1.58 -20.82
C ALA A 65 -5.50 -0.51 -21.70
N TYR A 66 -4.90 0.51 -21.08
CA TYR A 66 -4.18 1.55 -21.83
C TYR A 66 -2.95 1.00 -22.55
N LEU A 67 -2.18 0.13 -21.88
CA LEU A 67 -1.05 -0.58 -22.48
C LEU A 67 -1.48 -1.48 -23.63
N GLY A 68 -2.60 -2.20 -23.49
CA GLY A 68 -3.19 -3.00 -24.56
C GLY A 68 -3.52 -2.15 -25.78
N ARG A 69 -4.18 -1.00 -25.57
CA ARG A 69 -4.48 -0.02 -26.64
C ARG A 69 -3.21 0.48 -27.32
N ILE A 70 -2.20 0.91 -26.57
CA ILE A 70 -0.91 1.37 -27.13
C ILE A 70 -0.23 0.27 -27.95
N LYS A 71 -0.25 -0.97 -27.46
CA LYS A 71 0.37 -2.10 -28.17
C LYS A 71 -0.31 -2.36 -29.52
N SER A 72 -1.63 -2.18 -29.59
CA SER A 72 -2.39 -2.34 -30.84
C SER A 72 -2.22 -1.20 -31.86
N MET A 73 -1.82 0.00 -31.42
CA MET A 73 -1.68 1.17 -32.30
C MET A 73 -0.45 1.08 -33.22
N ASN A 74 -0.64 1.48 -34.48
CA ASN A 74 0.44 1.63 -35.44
C ASN A 74 1.32 2.86 -35.12
N ARG A 75 2.51 2.99 -35.73
CA ARG A 75 3.43 4.12 -35.48
C ARG A 75 2.78 5.49 -35.70
N SER A 76 2.06 5.67 -36.81
CA SER A 76 1.37 6.92 -37.13
C SER A 76 0.29 7.24 -36.11
N ASP A 77 -0.51 6.25 -35.71
CA ASP A 77 -1.55 6.43 -34.70
C ASP A 77 -0.96 6.76 -33.34
N LEU A 78 0.16 6.14 -32.98
CA LEU A 78 0.85 6.37 -31.72
C LEU A 78 1.45 7.79 -31.68
N HIS A 79 1.94 8.30 -32.81
CA HIS A 79 2.36 9.70 -32.96
C HIS A 79 1.17 10.66 -32.84
N SER A 80 0.06 10.42 -33.54
CA SER A 80 -1.16 11.22 -33.44
C SER A 80 -1.73 11.23 -32.02
N HIS A 81 -1.72 10.07 -31.35
CA HIS A 81 -2.14 9.94 -29.96
C HIS A 81 -1.19 10.69 -29.02
N ALA A 82 0.12 10.63 -29.26
CA ALA A 82 1.09 11.42 -28.49
C ALA A 82 0.82 12.92 -28.61
N VAL A 83 0.53 13.42 -29.82
CA VAL A 83 0.15 14.83 -30.05
C VAL A 83 -1.13 15.19 -29.31
N SER A 84 -2.15 14.34 -29.37
CA SER A 84 -3.43 14.54 -28.65
C SER A 84 -3.24 14.65 -27.14
N VAL A 85 -2.36 13.83 -26.57
CA VAL A 85 -2.03 13.84 -25.14
C VAL A 85 -1.08 14.99 -24.77
N GLY A 86 -0.43 15.63 -25.75
CA GLY A 86 0.53 16.72 -25.53
C GLY A 86 1.98 16.25 -25.30
N ILE A 87 2.34 15.06 -25.76
CA ILE A 87 3.70 14.52 -25.75
C ILE A 87 4.34 14.69 -27.13
N LEU A 88 5.58 15.17 -27.16
CA LEU A 88 6.34 15.24 -28.42
C LEU A 88 6.60 13.83 -28.98
N PRO A 89 6.22 13.56 -30.25
CA PRO A 89 6.44 12.26 -30.87
C PRO A 89 7.93 11.97 -31.02
N VAL A 90 8.31 10.71 -30.81
CA VAL A 90 9.67 10.18 -30.97
C VAL A 90 9.61 8.98 -31.89
N ASP A 91 10.64 8.78 -32.70
CA ASP A 91 10.69 7.69 -33.67
C ASP A 91 10.82 6.31 -33.02
N ASN A 92 11.60 6.21 -31.94
CA ASN A 92 11.70 4.98 -31.19
C ASN A 92 10.39 4.70 -30.43
N ARG A 93 9.70 3.65 -30.87
CA ARG A 93 8.43 3.20 -30.28
C ARG A 93 8.55 2.92 -28.80
N GLU A 94 9.59 2.23 -28.34
CA GLU A 94 9.74 1.85 -26.93
C GLU A 94 9.82 3.09 -26.04
N LEU A 95 10.65 4.06 -26.43
CA LEU A 95 10.77 5.33 -25.72
C LEU A 95 9.46 6.11 -25.71
N LEU A 96 8.74 6.14 -26.83
CA LEU A 96 7.46 6.84 -26.91
C LEU A 96 6.39 6.16 -26.06
N THR A 97 6.35 4.82 -26.05
CA THR A 97 5.46 4.06 -25.15
C THR A 97 5.78 4.30 -23.68
N ALA A 98 7.05 4.30 -23.29
CA ALA A 98 7.47 4.58 -21.92
C ALA A 98 7.10 6.01 -21.46
N ARG A 99 7.18 6.99 -22.38
CA ARG A 99 6.72 8.37 -22.10
C ARG A 99 5.21 8.42 -21.92
N LEU A 100 4.45 7.79 -22.81
CA LEU A 100 2.99 7.73 -22.73
C LEU A 100 2.51 7.05 -21.45
N THR A 101 3.15 5.96 -21.03
CA THR A 101 2.78 5.26 -19.78
C THR A 101 3.12 6.08 -18.55
N ARG A 102 4.25 6.81 -18.56
CA ARG A 102 4.62 7.71 -17.45
C ARG A 102 3.63 8.86 -17.31
N GLU A 103 3.25 9.52 -18.40
CA GLU A 103 2.26 10.61 -18.36
C GLU A 103 0.88 10.09 -17.95
N PHE A 104 0.49 8.88 -18.38
CA PHE A 104 -0.73 8.23 -17.93
C PHE A 104 -0.74 7.99 -16.41
N LYS A 105 0.35 7.45 -15.85
CA LYS A 105 0.49 7.28 -14.39
C LYS A 105 0.39 8.60 -13.66
N LYS A 106 1.08 9.63 -14.16
CA LYS A 106 1.03 10.98 -13.59
C LYS A 106 -0.39 11.54 -13.60
N HIS A 107 -1.14 11.32 -14.68
CA HIS A 107 -2.55 11.69 -14.78
C HIS A 107 -3.36 10.99 -13.69
N ILE A 108 -3.28 9.66 -13.55
CA ILE A 108 -4.00 8.91 -12.50
C ILE A 108 -3.67 9.43 -11.10
N LEU A 109 -2.37 9.59 -10.80
CA LEU A 109 -1.91 10.08 -9.50
C LEU A 109 -2.41 11.48 -9.20
N SER A 110 -2.64 12.30 -10.24
CA SER A 110 -3.23 13.62 -10.03
C SER A 110 -4.65 13.53 -9.46
N PHE A 111 -5.49 12.58 -9.90
CA PHE A 111 -6.88 12.42 -9.40
C PHE A 111 -6.97 11.75 -8.03
N GLN A 112 -5.96 10.98 -7.63
CA GLN A 112 -5.95 10.18 -6.40
C GLN A 112 -5.04 10.83 -5.35
N LYS A 113 -5.42 12.00 -4.84
CA LYS A 113 -4.74 12.58 -3.68
C LYS A 113 -5.43 12.16 -2.38
N PRO A 114 -4.75 11.45 -1.46
CA PRO A 114 -5.30 11.16 -0.15
C PRO A 114 -5.67 12.46 0.59
N HIS A 115 -6.75 12.45 1.36
CA HIS A 115 -6.99 13.54 2.31
C HIS A 115 -5.80 13.64 3.27
N GLU A 116 -5.10 14.77 3.23
CA GLU A 116 -4.16 15.11 4.28
C GLU A 116 -4.94 15.16 5.60
N LYS A 117 -4.66 14.23 6.50
CA LYS A 117 -5.08 14.34 7.89
C LYS A 117 -4.40 15.61 8.37
N LYS A 118 -5.13 16.70 8.52
CA LYS A 118 -4.63 17.89 9.22
C LYS A 118 -4.19 17.38 10.57
N ASP A 119 -2.89 17.18 10.76
CA ASP A 119 -2.33 16.97 12.08
C ASP A 119 -2.86 18.14 12.89
N LYS A 120 -3.76 17.84 13.84
CA LYS A 120 -4.30 18.85 14.74
C LYS A 120 -3.05 19.49 15.31
N LYS A 121 -2.74 20.74 14.91
CA LYS A 121 -1.64 21.51 15.49
C LYS A 121 -1.75 21.25 16.97
N SER A 122 -0.80 20.52 17.54
CA SER A 122 -0.85 20.21 18.95
C SER A 122 -0.83 21.58 19.61
N ILE A 123 -1.97 21.98 20.14
CA ILE A 123 -2.06 23.12 21.03
C ILE A 123 -1.31 22.60 22.25
N VAL A 124 0.01 22.72 22.22
CA VAL A 124 0.88 22.35 23.33
C VAL A 124 0.37 23.20 24.46
N SER A 125 -0.27 22.57 25.44
CA SER A 125 -0.85 23.29 26.58
C SER A 125 0.26 24.10 27.24
N GLU A 126 -0.07 25.28 27.77
CA GLU A 126 0.91 26.17 28.41
C GLU A 126 1.74 25.45 29.46
N LYS A 127 1.15 24.46 30.14
CA LYS A 127 1.81 23.59 31.12
C LYS A 127 2.95 22.77 30.52
N ILE A 128 2.84 22.30 29.29
CA ILE A 128 3.94 21.57 28.63
C ILE A 128 5.03 22.56 28.19
N ARG A 129 4.66 23.78 27.79
CA ARG A 129 5.63 24.84 27.44
C ARG A 129 6.44 25.31 28.63
N SER A 130 5.81 25.45 29.80
CA SER A 130 6.51 25.86 31.03
C SER A 130 7.52 24.81 31.50
N ILE A 131 7.16 23.53 31.45
CA ILE A 131 8.06 22.42 31.82
C ILE A 131 9.29 22.36 30.91
N LEU A 132 9.13 22.63 29.61
CA LEU A 132 10.25 22.66 28.66
C LEU A 132 11.15 23.89 28.82
N ALA A 133 10.64 25.00 29.36
CA ALA A 133 11.39 26.23 29.56
C ALA A 133 12.22 26.24 30.85
N GLU A 134 11.77 25.53 31.89
CA GLU A 134 12.42 25.47 33.20
C GLU A 134 13.72 24.66 33.21
N GLY A 135 13.88 23.72 32.27
CA GLY A 135 15.03 22.79 32.23
C GLY A 135 16.22 23.23 31.37
N LYS A 136 16.40 24.53 31.10
CA LYS A 136 17.47 25.06 30.23
C LYS A 136 18.51 25.87 30.99
#